data_AF-A0A4S8PDZ3-F1
#
_entry.id   AF-A0A4S8PDZ3-F1
#
_cell.length_a   1.000
_cell.length_b   1.000
_cell.length_c   1.000
_cell.angle_alpha   90.00
_cell.angle_beta   90.00
_cell.angle_gamma   90.00
#
_symmetry.space_group_name_H-M   'P 1'
#
loop_
_entity.id
_entity.type
_entity.pdbx_description
1 polymer ?
#
loop_
_entity_poly.entity_id
_entity_poly.type
_entity_poly.pdbx_seq_one_letter_code
_entity_poly.pdbx_strand_id
1 'polypeptide(L)' 'MVGLIARTGLAAGVLLPLAAGLLLLSLSTGTAEFAVTTLTAGLGLFLILISFIALYIERKRR' A
#
# COMPACT_ATOMS: atom_id res chain seq x y z
N MET A 1 -0.62 19.92 -6.92
CA MET A 1 -0.52 18.63 -7.63
C MET A 1 -0.01 17.51 -6.72
N VAL A 2 1.06 17.75 -5.96
CA VAL A 2 1.64 16.76 -5.02
C VAL A 2 0.62 16.16 -4.04
N GLY A 3 -0.24 16.98 -3.41
CA GLY A 3 -1.23 16.46 -2.45
C GLY A 3 -2.33 15.58 -3.04
N LEU A 4 -2.69 15.79 -4.31
CA LEU A 4 -3.63 14.91 -5.03
C LEU A 4 -2.98 13.55 -5.29
N ILE A 5 -1.72 13.55 -5.77
CA ILE A 5 -0.93 12.33 -6.03
C ILE A 5 -0.72 11.55 -4.72
N ALA A 6 -0.43 12.23 -3.62
CA ALA A 6 -0.25 11.58 -2.33
C ALA A 6 -1.57 11.00 -1.79
N ARG A 7 -2.72 11.65 -2.01
CA ARG A 7 -4.03 11.07 -1.65
C ARG A 7 -4.38 9.85 -2.48
N THR A 8 -4.14 9.88 -3.80
CA THR A 8 -4.37 8.71 -4.66
C THR A 8 -3.42 7.56 -4.32
N GLY A 9 -2.15 7.88 -4.01
CA GLY A 9 -1.17 6.90 -3.53
C GLY A 9 -1.58 6.26 -2.21
N LEU A 10 -2.18 7.03 -1.30
CA LEU A 10 -2.70 6.51 -0.03
C LEU A 10 -3.92 5.60 -0.25
N ALA A 11 -4.83 5.97 -1.16
CA ALA A 11 -5.99 5.13 -1.51
C ALA A 11 -5.56 3.79 -2.14
N ALA A 12 -4.65 3.83 -3.13
CA ALA A 12 -4.10 2.62 -3.73
C ALA A 12 -3.30 1.79 -2.71
N GLY A 13 -2.52 2.47 -1.86
CA GLY A 13 -1.75 1.87 -0.78
C GLY A 13 -2.62 1.18 0.27
N VAL A 14 -3.87 1.61 0.50
CA VAL A 14 -4.82 0.94 1.40
C VAL A 14 -5.54 -0.21 0.70
N LEU A 15 -5.89 -0.05 -0.58
CA LEU A 15 -6.60 -1.06 -1.35
C LEU A 15 -5.75 -2.31 -1.62
N LEU A 16 -4.48 -2.12 -1.98
CA LEU A 16 -3.53 -3.22 -2.25
C LEU A 16 -3.34 -4.20 -1.07
N PRO A 17 -3.03 -3.78 0.16
CA PRO A 17 -2.85 -4.68 1.30
C PRO A 17 -4.19 -5.25 1.79
N LEU A 18 -5.31 -4.56 1.61
CA LEU A 18 -6.63 -5.14 1.89
C LEU A 18 -6.93 -6.29 0.93
N ALA A 19 -6.78 -6.06 -0.38
CA ALA A 19 -7.02 -7.08 -1.39
C ALA A 19 -6.03 -8.25 -1.24
N ALA A 20 -4.74 -7.95 -1.07
CA ALA A 20 -3.71 -8.97 -0.86
C ALA A 20 -3.90 -9.72 0.46
N GLY A 21 -4.30 -9.03 1.53
CA GLY A 21 -4.60 -9.65 2.82
C GLY A 21 -5.78 -10.62 2.74
N LEU A 22 -6.86 -10.24 2.05
CA LEU A 22 -7.99 -11.13 1.80
C LEU A 22 -7.59 -12.36 0.98
N LEU A 23 -6.74 -12.18 -0.04
CA LEU A 23 -6.20 -13.29 -0.82
C LEU A 23 -5.33 -14.20 0.04
N LEU A 24 -4.43 -13.67 0.87
CA LEU A 24 -3.55 -14.45 1.74
C LEU A 24 -4.30 -15.39 2.68
N LEU A 25 -5.53 -15.04 3.10
CA LEU A 25 -6.38 -15.93 3.92
C LEU A 25 -6.83 -17.20 3.17
N SER A 26 -6.80 -17.17 1.84
CA SER A 26 -7.24 -18.28 0.98
C SER A 26 -6.09 -19.07 0.34
N LEU A 27 -4.85 -18.57 0.44
CA LEU A 27 -3.69 -19.20 -0.19
C LEU A 27 -2.95 -20.13 0.78
N SER A 28 -2.55 -21.30 0.28
CA SER A 28 -1.63 -22.19 1.00
C SER A 28 -0.25 -21.55 1.12
N THR A 29 0.37 -21.70 2.29
CA THR A 29 1.75 -21.30 2.50
C THR A 29 2.70 -22.14 1.63
N GLY A 30 3.83 -21.55 1.22
CA GLY A 30 4.86 -22.23 0.44
C GLY A 30 4.64 -22.23 -1.08
N THR A 31 3.57 -21.61 -1.60
CA THR A 31 3.37 -21.45 -3.05
C THR A 31 3.98 -20.15 -3.56
N ALA A 32 4.28 -20.10 -4.86
CA ALA A 32 4.72 -18.87 -5.52
C ALA A 32 3.67 -17.76 -5.41
N GLU A 33 2.39 -18.12 -5.50
CA GLU A 33 1.25 -17.20 -5.38
C GLU A 33 1.23 -16.55 -3.99
N PHE A 34 1.51 -17.31 -2.93
CA PHE A 34 1.58 -16.80 -1.56
C PHE A 34 2.70 -15.76 -1.42
N ALA A 35 3.88 -16.06 -1.98
CA ALA A 35 5.02 -15.15 -1.95
C ALA A 35 4.72 -13.82 -2.68
N VAL A 36 4.16 -13.89 -3.89
CA VAL A 36 3.80 -12.70 -4.67
C VAL A 36 2.71 -11.88 -3.97
N THR A 37 1.71 -12.54 -3.39
CA THR A 37 0.63 -11.85 -2.66
C THR A 37 1.17 -11.17 -1.40
N THR A 38 2.09 -11.81 -0.68
CA THR A 38 2.78 -11.22 0.48
C THR A 38 3.59 -9.98 0.08
N LEU A 39 4.35 -10.05 -1.02
CA LEU A 39 5.08 -8.90 -1.55
C LEU A 39 4.14 -7.77 -1.97
N THR A 40 2.99 -8.10 -2.56
CA THR A 40 1.97 -7.12 -2.96
C THR A 40 1.39 -6.40 -1.74
N ALA A 41 1.10 -7.12 -0.65
CA ALA A 41 0.70 -6.51 0.61
C ALA A 41 1.78 -5.57 1.15
N GLY A 42 3.05 -5.98 1.10
CA GLY A 42 4.20 -5.16 1.50
C GLY A 42 4.35 -3.87 0.66
N LEU A 43 4.19 -3.96 -0.66
CA LEU A 43 4.19 -2.79 -1.55
C LEU A 43 3.05 -1.83 -1.23
N GLY A 44 1.88 -2.36 -0.89
CA GLY A 44 0.76 -1.59 -0.39
C GLY A 44 1.11 -0.74 0.85
N LEU A 45 1.68 -1.39 1.86
CA LEU A 45 2.16 -0.71 3.08
C LEU A 45 3.23 0.34 2.77
N PHE A 46 4.16 0.04 1.86
CA PHE A 46 5.17 0.99 1.42
C PHE A 46 4.54 2.23 0.77
N LEU A 47 3.55 2.05 -0.11
CA LEU A 47 2.81 3.15 -0.73
C LEU A 47 2.06 4.02 0.29
N ILE A 48 1.47 3.42 1.32
CA ILE A 48 0.87 4.17 2.44
C ILE A 48 1.93 5.04 3.10
N LEU A 49 3.10 4.47 3.42
CA LEU A 49 4.15 5.15 4.16
C LEU A 49 4.67 6.38 3.41
N ILE A 50 5.02 6.22 2.12
CA ILE A 50 5.53 7.33 1.30
C ILE A 50 4.46 8.40 1.08
N SER A 51 3.19 8.00 0.91
CA SER A 51 2.09 8.92 0.71
C SER A 51 1.82 9.73 1.98
N PHE A 52 1.89 9.09 3.14
CA PHE A 52 1.75 9.74 4.43
C PHE A 52 2.87 10.75 4.69
N ILE A 53 4.12 10.38 4.38
CA ILE A 53 5.27 11.29 4.48
C ILE A 53 5.08 12.50 3.56
N ALA A 54 4.66 12.28 2.30
CA ALA A 54 4.41 13.36 1.35
C ALA A 54 3.33 14.33 1.85
N LEU A 55 2.22 13.80 2.38
CA LEU A 55 1.14 14.61 2.97
C LEU A 55 1.61 15.36 4.22
N TYR A 56 2.43 14.74 5.06
CA TYR A 56 2.98 15.37 6.25
C TYR A 56 3.89 16.55 5.89
N ILE A 57 4.78 16.37 4.91
CA ILE A 57 5.66 17.43 4.41
C ILE A 57 4.84 18.58 3.81
N GLU A 58 3.83 18.27 3.00
CA GLU A 58 2.97 19.31 2.41
C GLU A 58 2.20 20.09 3.47
N ARG A 59 1.71 19.42 4.52
CA ARG A 59 1.04 20.07 5.65
C ARG A 59 1.96 20.99 6.44
N LYS A 60 3.25 20.64 6.59
CA LYS A 60 4.23 21.48 7.30
C LYS A 60 4.70 22.67 6.47
N ARG A 61 4.56 22.59 5.14
CA ARG A 61 4.99 23.63 4.21
C ARG A 61 3.93 24.71 3.97
N ARG A 62 2.66 24.40 4.22
CA ARG A 62 1.56 25.37 4.27
C ARG A 62 1.44 25.93 5.69
#